data_AF-M0II50-F1
#
_entry.id   AF-M0II50-F1
#
_cell.length_a   1.000
_cell.length_b   1.000
_cell.length_c   1.000
_cell.angle_alpha   90.00
_cell.angle_beta   90.00
_cell.angle_gamma   90.00
#
_symmetry.space_group_name_H-M   'P 1'
#
loop_
_entity.id
_entity.type
_entity.pdbx_description
1 polymer ?
#
loop_
_entity_poly.entity_id
_entity_poly.type
_entity_poly.pdbx_seq_one_letter_code
_entity_poly.pdbx_strand_id
1 'polypeptide(L)'
;MKDVNDIDSTTVEGTKLTGTARAIVTLLDRYDNENLTVRDFHDLVRGDVSRRTIRRTLHDLDETPWVDVGRLQTDGDRGALPDPLTAWITDEGRERVDVIRPGEPRELAGKVTELDGRVKRNEAYVAGLEERVQELESRVERQQRTLDSVKEILVKSDAVDIDAILRDD
;
A
#
# COMPACT_ATOMS: atom_id res chain seq x y z
N MET A 1 5.51 5.63 -20.45
CA MET A 1 6.14 6.47 -19.42
C MET A 1 6.02 7.90 -19.94
N LYS A 2 5.33 8.81 -19.25
CA LYS A 2 5.19 10.20 -19.74
C LYS A 2 6.57 10.86 -19.77
N ASP A 3 6.87 11.62 -20.82
CA ASP A 3 8.10 12.40 -20.90
C ASP A 3 8.15 13.37 -19.71
N VAL A 4 9.33 13.59 -19.13
CA VAL A 4 9.52 14.54 -18.01
C VAL A 4 9.09 15.97 -18.41
N ASN A 5 9.08 16.26 -19.72
CA ASN A 5 8.60 17.51 -20.31
C ASN A 5 7.06 17.62 -20.38
N ASP A 6 6.31 16.52 -20.28
CA ASP A 6 4.84 16.48 -20.28
C ASP A 6 4.22 16.67 -18.88
N ILE A 7 5.05 16.93 -17.85
CA ILE A 7 4.60 17.16 -16.49
C ILE A 7 4.28 18.66 -16.33
N ASP A 8 2.97 18.98 -16.29
CA ASP A 8 2.47 20.33 -16.05
C ASP A 8 3.12 20.97 -14.80
N SER A 9 3.42 22.27 -14.89
CA SER A 9 3.97 23.02 -13.75
C SER A 9 2.97 23.05 -12.60
N THR A 10 3.42 22.83 -11.37
CA THR A 10 2.57 22.89 -10.17
C THR A 10 3.08 23.97 -9.24
N THR A 11 2.18 24.80 -8.74
CA THR A 11 2.51 25.79 -7.71
C THR A 11 2.12 25.25 -6.36
N VAL A 12 3.07 25.19 -5.43
CA VAL A 12 2.85 24.81 -4.03
C VAL A 12 3.36 25.96 -3.17
N GLU A 13 2.45 26.55 -2.38
CA GLU A 13 2.76 27.66 -1.44
C GLU A 13 3.57 28.81 -2.07
N GLY A 14 3.20 29.21 -3.29
CA GLY A 14 3.87 30.29 -4.02
C GLY A 14 5.12 29.86 -4.81
N THR A 15 5.61 28.63 -4.63
CA THR A 15 6.74 28.08 -5.38
C THR A 15 6.25 27.35 -6.63
N LYS A 16 6.60 27.83 -7.82
CA LYS A 16 6.24 27.19 -9.09
C LYS A 16 7.30 26.17 -9.49
N LEU A 17 6.95 24.89 -9.45
CA LEU A 17 7.84 23.81 -9.86
C LEU A 17 7.53 23.38 -11.29
N THR A 18 8.56 23.37 -12.14
CA THR A 18 8.51 22.84 -13.51
C THR A 18 8.52 21.30 -13.51
N GLY A 19 8.20 20.65 -14.64
CA GLY A 19 8.23 19.19 -14.76
C GLY A 19 9.56 18.57 -14.35
N THR A 20 10.68 19.17 -14.77
CA THR A 20 12.03 18.76 -14.35
C THR A 20 12.28 18.96 -12.86
N ALA A 21 11.83 20.08 -12.28
CA ALA A 21 12.00 20.35 -10.85
C ALA A 21 11.22 19.32 -10.01
N ARG A 22 9.98 19.00 -10.41
CA ARG A 22 9.18 17.96 -9.76
C ARG A 22 9.84 16.59 -9.83
N ALA A 23 10.39 16.24 -10.99
CA ALA A 23 11.10 14.98 -11.18
C ALA A 23 12.33 14.90 -10.27
N ILE A 24 13.12 15.98 -10.17
CA ILE A 24 14.30 16.04 -9.29
C ILE A 24 13.91 15.88 -7.82
N VAL A 25 12.93 16.63 -7.32
CA VAL A 25 12.49 16.52 -5.91
C VAL A 25 11.95 15.11 -5.62
N THR A 26 11.17 14.52 -6.54
CA THR A 26 10.65 13.16 -6.37
C THR A 26 11.76 12.11 -6.35
N LEU A 27 12.82 12.30 -7.14
CA LEU A 27 13.98 11.41 -7.11
C LEU A 27 14.76 11.55 -5.81
N LEU A 28 14.97 12.78 -5.31
CA LEU A 28 15.64 13.00 -4.03
C LEU A 28 14.90 12.34 -2.86
N ASP A 29 13.57 12.48 -2.81
CA ASP A 29 12.72 11.81 -1.82
C ASP A 29 12.78 10.28 -1.93
N ARG A 30 12.82 9.73 -3.15
CA ARG A 30 12.92 8.27 -3.36
C ARG A 30 14.26 7.71 -2.90
N TYR A 31 15.34 8.46 -3.08
CA TYR A 31 16.71 8.05 -2.78
C TYR A 31 17.22 8.74 -1.50
N ASP A 32 16.35 8.81 -0.48
CA ASP A 32 16.37 9.55 0.81
C ASP A 32 17.69 9.56 1.63
N ASN A 33 18.79 8.99 1.14
CA ASN A 33 20.10 8.92 1.80
C ASN A 33 21.32 9.05 0.87
N GLU A 34 21.12 9.30 -0.43
CA GLU A 34 22.23 9.42 -1.39
C GLU A 34 22.34 10.87 -1.87
N ASN A 35 23.52 11.47 -1.69
CA ASN A 35 23.86 12.74 -2.33
C ASN A 35 23.88 12.54 -3.84
N LEU A 36 22.77 12.88 -4.51
CA LEU A 36 22.65 12.69 -5.95
C LEU A 36 23.42 13.77 -6.68
N THR A 37 24.33 13.37 -7.55
CA THR A 37 25.04 14.27 -8.43
C THR A 37 24.21 14.59 -9.68
N VAL A 38 24.55 15.67 -10.40
CA VAL A 38 23.98 15.97 -11.73
C VAL A 38 24.09 14.78 -12.70
N ARG A 39 25.15 13.97 -12.57
CA ARG A 39 25.32 12.77 -13.38
C ARG A 39 24.32 11.70 -12.99
N ASP A 40 24.11 11.48 -11.70
CA ASP A 40 23.16 10.47 -11.20
C ASP A 40 21.74 10.84 -11.62
N PHE A 41 21.35 12.12 -11.50
CA PHE A 41 20.07 12.58 -12.02
C PHE A 41 19.93 12.31 -13.52
N HIS A 42 20.94 12.65 -14.31
CA HIS A 42 20.93 12.45 -15.76
C HIS A 42 20.78 10.97 -16.13
N ASP A 43 21.48 10.09 -15.42
CA ASP A 43 21.46 8.66 -15.66
C ASP A 43 20.12 8.03 -15.18
N LEU A 44 19.56 8.53 -14.07
CA LEU A 44 18.24 8.14 -13.53
C LEU A 44 17.08 8.55 -14.44
N VAL A 45 17.17 9.72 -15.10
CA VAL A 45 16.21 10.13 -16.13
C VAL A 45 16.58 9.62 -17.54
N ARG A 46 17.46 8.60 -17.64
CA ARG A 46 17.88 7.95 -18.89
C ARG A 46 18.39 8.89 -19.99
N GLY A 47 18.87 10.08 -19.61
CA GLY A 47 19.35 11.11 -20.54
C GLY A 47 18.27 11.96 -21.21
N ASP A 48 16.99 11.80 -20.83
CA ASP A 48 15.87 12.56 -21.41
C ASP A 48 15.96 14.06 -21.09
N VAL A 49 16.69 14.42 -20.03
CA VAL A 49 16.95 15.79 -19.61
C VAL A 49 18.44 16.07 -19.63
N SER A 50 18.84 17.14 -20.32
CA SER A 50 20.26 17.51 -20.40
C SER A 50 20.85 17.83 -19.02
N ARG A 51 22.12 17.49 -18.80
CA ARG A 51 22.87 17.86 -17.57
C ARG A 51 22.87 19.36 -17.30
N ARG A 52 22.79 20.19 -18.35
CA ARG A 52 22.69 21.65 -18.24
C ARG A 52 21.35 22.07 -17.67
N THR A 53 20.27 21.45 -18.13
CA THR A 53 18.91 21.69 -17.62
C THR A 53 18.82 21.24 -16.16
N ILE A 54 19.31 20.05 -15.83
CA ILE A 54 19.36 19.55 -14.44
C ILE A 54 20.14 20.51 -13.55
N ARG A 55 21.34 20.95 -13.98
CA ARG A 55 22.16 21.90 -13.22
C ARG A 55 21.44 23.22 -12.94
N ARG A 56 20.76 23.77 -13.96
CA ARG A 56 19.97 25.00 -13.81
C ARG A 56 18.82 24.78 -12.83
N THR A 57 18.08 23.69 -12.99
CA THR A 57 16.94 23.38 -12.12
C THR A 57 17.35 23.14 -10.67
N LEU A 58 18.51 22.52 -10.43
CA LEU A 58 19.06 22.40 -9.08
C LEU A 58 19.40 23.77 -8.47
N HIS A 59 19.98 24.67 -9.26
CA HIS A 59 20.23 26.04 -8.78
C HIS A 59 18.92 26.78 -8.48
N ASP A 60 17.90 26.62 -9.33
CA ASP A 60 16.58 27.22 -9.08
C ASP A 60 15.90 26.62 -7.82
N LEU A 61 16.18 25.35 -7.52
CA LEU A 61 15.66 24.64 -6.34
C LEU A 61 16.42 24.95 -5.04
N ASP A 62 17.71 25.27 -5.12
CA ASP A 62 18.53 25.72 -3.98
C ASP A 62 18.03 27.05 -3.38
N GLU A 63 17.34 27.85 -4.19
CA GLU A 63 16.65 29.07 -3.73
C GLU A 63 15.30 28.77 -3.05
N THR A 64 14.90 27.49 -2.96
CA THR A 64 13.64 27.04 -2.34
C THR A 64 13.91 26.26 -1.07
N PRO A 65 12.98 26.23 -0.12
CA PRO A 65 13.17 25.45 1.10
C PRO A 65 13.03 23.92 0.89
N TRP A 66 12.97 23.43 -0.36
CA TRP A 66 12.66 22.04 -0.68
C TRP A 66 13.90 21.18 -0.87
N VAL A 67 15.00 21.79 -1.32
CA VAL A 67 16.22 21.09 -1.72
C VAL A 67 17.39 21.98 -1.33
N ASP A 68 18.39 21.39 -0.70
CA ASP A 68 19.68 22.04 -0.50
C ASP A 68 20.67 21.49 -1.53
N VAL A 69 21.51 22.36 -2.09
CA VAL A 69 22.54 21.98 -3.05
C VAL A 69 23.93 22.32 -2.50
N GLY A 70 24.68 21.27 -2.18
CA GLY A 70 26.06 21.38 -1.72
C GLY A 70 27.08 21.07 -2.81
N ARG A 71 28.32 21.52 -2.58
CA ARG A 71 29.51 20.96 -3.24
C ARG A 71 30.18 20.00 -2.26
N LEU A 72 30.40 18.76 -2.65
CA LEU A 72 31.34 17.91 -1.93
C LEU A 72 32.72 18.56 -2.00
N GLN A 73 33.25 19.00 -0.86
CA GLN A 73 34.68 19.28 -0.75
C GLN A 73 35.39 17.94 -0.91
N THR A 74 35.99 17.73 -2.08
CA THR A 74 36.98 16.67 -2.22
C THR A 74 38.27 17.21 -1.62
N ASP A 75 38.58 16.76 -0.40
CA ASP A 75 39.86 17.05 0.23
C ASP A 75 40.96 16.44 -0.63
N GLY A 76 41.58 17.30 -1.46
CA GLY A 76 42.86 17.11 -2.10
C GLY A 76 42.94 15.96 -3.11
N ASP A 77 42.91 16.28 -4.41
CA ASP A 77 44.07 15.98 -5.23
C ASP A 77 44.12 16.76 -6.55
N ARG A 78 45.34 17.06 -6.98
CA ARG A 78 45.65 17.83 -8.19
C ARG A 78 45.20 17.07 -9.45
N GLY A 79 44.18 17.58 -10.13
CA GLY A 79 43.84 17.23 -11.52
C GLY A 79 42.48 16.58 -11.76
N ALA A 80 41.61 16.45 -10.75
CA ALA A 80 40.34 15.76 -10.87
C ALA A 80 39.19 16.65 -11.38
N LEU A 81 38.24 16.01 -12.07
CA LEU A 81 37.03 16.52 -12.73
C LEU A 81 36.27 17.61 -11.95
N PRO A 82 35.51 18.50 -12.64
CA PRO A 82 34.75 19.55 -11.98
C PRO A 82 33.82 18.97 -10.91
N ASP A 83 33.93 19.51 -9.70
CA ASP A 83 33.18 19.15 -8.50
C ASP A 83 31.71 18.78 -8.83
N PRO A 84 31.24 17.58 -8.46
CA PRO A 84 29.85 17.22 -8.68
C PRO A 84 28.97 18.07 -7.77
N LEU A 85 28.09 18.87 -8.37
CA LEU A 85 26.95 19.46 -7.65
C LEU A 85 26.10 18.31 -7.12
N THR A 86 25.95 18.27 -5.81
CA THR A 86 25.15 17.28 -5.08
C THR A 86 23.97 17.95 -4.42
N ALA A 87 22.83 17.28 -4.47
CA ALA A 87 21.61 17.77 -3.86
C ALA A 87 21.02 16.73 -2.89
N TRP A 88 20.34 17.22 -1.86
CA TRP A 88 19.53 16.41 -0.95
C TRP A 88 18.20 17.11 -0.69
N ILE A 89 17.16 16.33 -0.36
CA ILE A 89 15.87 16.87 0.03
C ILE A 89 15.93 17.34 1.49
N THR A 90 15.35 18.51 1.76
CA THR A 90 15.21 19.03 3.14
C THR A 90 14.04 18.36 3.85
N ASP A 91 13.94 18.51 5.17
CA ASP A 91 12.78 18.04 5.93
C ASP A 91 11.47 18.70 5.45
N GLU A 92 11.52 20.01 5.17
CA GLU A 92 10.39 20.78 4.64
C GLU A 92 10.01 20.34 3.21
N GLY A 93 10.99 19.96 2.38
CA GLY A 93 10.77 19.35 1.08
C GLY A 93 10.08 17.99 1.17
N ARG A 94 10.47 17.15 2.14
CA ARG A 94 9.85 15.83 2.39
C ARG A 94 8.39 15.94 2.79
N GLU A 95 8.06 16.84 3.71
CA GLU A 95 6.65 17.04 4.12
C GLU A 95 5.76 17.48 2.95
N ARG A 96 6.35 18.10 1.92
CA ARG A 96 5.62 18.67 0.78
C ARG A 96 5.65 17.81 -0.48
N VAL A 97 6.53 16.83 -0.58
CA VAL A 97 6.73 16.04 -1.81
C VAL A 97 5.46 15.28 -2.23
N ASP A 98 4.63 14.87 -1.27
CA ASP A 98 3.36 14.20 -1.50
C ASP A 98 2.34 15.06 -2.26
N VAL A 99 2.49 16.39 -2.24
CA VAL A 99 1.62 17.32 -2.98
C VAL A 99 1.99 17.36 -4.47
N ILE A 100 3.26 17.12 -4.79
CA ILE A 100 3.77 17.21 -6.17
C ILE A 100 4.00 15.84 -6.81
N ARG A 101 3.94 14.75 -6.05
CA ARG A 101 4.07 13.40 -6.58
C ARG A 101 2.88 13.12 -7.53
N PRO A 102 3.13 12.77 -8.80
CA PRO A 102 2.06 12.48 -9.73
C PRO A 102 1.30 11.21 -9.29
N GLY A 103 0.06 11.37 -8.84
CA GLY A 103 -1.03 10.38 -8.91
C GLY A 103 -1.01 9.16 -7.97
N GLU A 104 0.14 8.66 -7.50
CA GLU A 104 0.16 7.33 -6.87
C GLU A 104 -0.28 7.27 -5.39
N PRO A 105 0.15 8.15 -4.45
CA PRO A 105 -0.11 7.91 -3.02
C PRO A 105 -1.57 8.09 -2.63
N ARG A 106 -2.26 9.09 -3.19
CA ARG A 106 -3.64 9.42 -2.81
C ARG A 106 -4.64 8.42 -3.38
N GLU A 107 -4.43 7.94 -4.61
CA GLU A 107 -5.26 6.88 -5.18
C GLU A 107 -5.03 5.54 -4.48
N LEU A 108 -3.78 5.21 -4.13
CA LEU A 108 -3.47 4.00 -3.38
C LEU A 108 -4.01 4.07 -1.95
N ALA A 109 -3.91 5.21 -1.26
CA ALA A 109 -4.51 5.40 0.07
C ALA A 109 -6.04 5.28 0.03
N GLY A 110 -6.67 5.83 -1.00
CA GLY A 110 -8.11 5.66 -1.24
C GLY A 110 -8.49 4.19 -1.45
N LYS A 111 -7.74 3.46 -2.30
CA LYS A 111 -7.94 2.02 -2.54
C LYS A 111 -7.71 1.18 -1.27
N VAL A 112 -6.69 1.50 -0.47
CA VAL A 112 -6.42 0.82 0.80
C VAL A 112 -7.58 1.03 1.78
N THR A 113 -8.09 2.26 1.88
CA THR A 113 -9.25 2.57 2.75
C THR A 113 -10.50 1.81 2.30
N GLU A 114 -10.74 1.73 0.99
CA GLU A 114 -11.85 0.97 0.43
C GLU A 114 -11.72 -0.54 0.71
N LEU A 115 -10.52 -1.09 0.53
CA LEU A 115 -10.22 -2.49 0.81
C LEU A 115 -10.38 -2.83 2.28
N ASP A 116 -9.90 -1.97 3.20
CA ASP A 116 -10.09 -2.13 4.65
C ASP A 116 -11.58 -2.18 5.01
N GLY A 117 -12.37 -1.28 4.42
CA GLY A 117 -13.83 -1.28 4.58
C GLY A 117 -14.49 -2.57 4.06
N ARG A 118 -13.99 -3.14 2.96
CA ARG A 118 -14.48 -4.42 2.43
C ARG A 118 -14.10 -5.61 3.33
N VAL A 119 -12.87 -5.63 3.84
CA VAL A 119 -12.39 -6.67 4.76
C VAL A 119 -13.25 -6.70 6.02
N LYS A 120 -13.47 -5.57 6.68
CA LYS A 120 -14.31 -5.48 7.88
C LYS A 120 -15.73 -5.99 7.67
N ARG A 121 -16.34 -5.68 6.52
CA ARG A 121 -17.69 -6.19 6.17
C ARG A 121 -17.68 -7.71 5.95
N ASN A 122 -16.64 -8.22 5.30
CA ASN A 122 -16.51 -9.66 5.07
C ASN A 122 -16.26 -10.42 6.38
N GLU A 123 -15.42 -9.89 7.27
CA GLU A 123 -15.18 -10.47 8.61
C GLU A 123 -16.48 -10.57 9.42
N ALA A 124 -17.27 -9.49 9.45
CA ALA A 124 -18.57 -9.50 10.13
C ALA A 124 -19.55 -10.52 9.49
N TYR A 125 -19.54 -10.65 8.17
CA TYR A 125 -20.37 -11.62 7.47
C TYR A 125 -19.95 -13.08 7.79
N VAL A 126 -18.64 -13.35 7.83
CA VAL A 126 -18.10 -14.67 8.19
C VAL A 126 -18.47 -15.02 9.63
N ALA A 127 -18.31 -14.09 10.57
CA ALA A 127 -18.71 -14.33 11.97
C ALA A 127 -20.22 -14.70 12.08
N GLY A 128 -21.08 -13.99 11.36
CA GLY A 128 -22.51 -14.31 11.31
C GLY A 128 -22.81 -15.67 10.65
N LEU A 129 -21.99 -16.14 9.72
CA LEU A 129 -22.10 -17.48 9.16
C LEU A 129 -21.65 -18.55 10.16
N GLU A 130 -20.57 -18.32 10.90
CA GLU A 130 -20.07 -19.23 11.94
C GLU A 130 -21.12 -19.47 13.03
N GLU A 131 -21.79 -18.40 13.52
CA GLU A 131 -22.89 -18.52 14.49
C GLU A 131 -24.04 -19.38 13.94
N ARG A 132 -24.41 -19.18 12.67
CA ARG A 132 -25.48 -19.96 12.02
C ARG A 132 -25.10 -21.43 11.86
N VAL A 133 -23.83 -21.72 11.56
CA VAL A 133 -23.32 -23.09 11.50
C VAL A 133 -23.43 -23.76 12.86
N GLN A 134 -22.98 -23.09 13.94
CA GLN A 134 -23.10 -23.63 15.30
C GLN A 134 -24.55 -23.90 15.73
N GLU A 135 -25.49 -23.02 15.34
CA GLU A 135 -26.91 -23.23 15.60
C GLU A 135 -27.44 -24.47 14.86
N LEU A 136 -27.06 -24.63 13.58
CA LEU A 136 -27.44 -25.78 12.77
C LEU A 136 -26.86 -27.09 13.29
N GLU A 137 -25.58 -27.10 13.68
CA GLU A 137 -24.93 -28.26 14.31
C GLU A 137 -25.68 -28.68 15.58
N SER A 138 -26.00 -27.71 16.43
CA SER A 138 -26.77 -27.95 17.67
C SER A 138 -28.18 -28.50 17.39
N ARG A 139 -28.81 -28.10 16.28
CA ARG A 139 -30.12 -28.63 15.85
C ARG A 139 -30.01 -30.06 15.33
N VAL A 140 -28.99 -30.35 14.53
CA VAL A 140 -28.72 -31.70 14.01
C VAL A 140 -28.46 -32.67 15.14
N GLU A 141 -27.64 -32.30 16.13
CA GLU A 141 -27.40 -33.15 17.31
C GLU A 141 -28.68 -33.48 18.06
N ARG A 142 -29.55 -32.48 18.28
CA ARG A 142 -30.84 -32.71 18.95
C ARG A 142 -31.72 -33.65 18.16
N GLN A 143 -31.80 -33.47 16.84
CA GLN A 143 -32.56 -34.36 15.97
C GLN A 143 -32.00 -35.78 15.96
N GLN A 144 -30.68 -35.93 15.98
CA GLN A 144 -30.02 -37.24 16.04
C GLN A 144 -30.35 -37.98 17.33
N ARG A 145 -30.27 -37.31 18.50
CA ARG A 145 -30.65 -37.90 19.79
C ARG A 145 -32.12 -38.37 19.80
N THR A 146 -33.03 -37.57 19.23
CA THR A 146 -34.44 -37.95 19.10
C THR A 146 -34.60 -39.18 18.22
N LEU A 147 -33.91 -39.24 17.07
CA LEU A 147 -33.93 -40.40 16.19
C LEU A 147 -33.42 -41.66 16.87
N ASP A 148 -32.34 -41.57 17.62
CA ASP A 148 -31.77 -42.72 18.33
C ASP A 148 -32.72 -43.21 19.44
N SER A 149 -33.36 -42.29 20.16
CA SER A 149 -34.41 -42.61 21.13
C SER A 149 -35.62 -43.32 20.50
N VAL A 150 -36.10 -42.84 19.35
CA VAL A 150 -37.21 -43.47 18.61
C VAL A 150 -36.82 -44.86 18.11
N LYS A 151 -35.60 -45.02 17.58
CA LYS A 151 -35.09 -46.33 17.15
C LYS A 151 -35.05 -47.32 18.32
N GLU A 152 -34.59 -46.89 19.49
CA GLU A 152 -34.55 -47.75 20.68
C GLU A 152 -35.96 -48.21 21.10
N ILE A 153 -36.95 -47.30 21.05
CA ILE A 153 -38.35 -47.64 21.35
C ILE A 153 -38.89 -48.67 20.36
N LEU A 154 -38.65 -48.49 19.05
CA LEU A 154 -39.09 -49.42 18.01
C LEU A 154 -38.48 -50.82 18.19
N VAL A 155 -37.18 -50.89 18.48
CA VAL A 155 -36.53 -52.18 18.77
C VAL A 155 -37.16 -52.86 19.98
N LYS A 156 -37.49 -52.11 21.03
CA LYS A 156 -38.17 -52.66 22.21
C LYS A 156 -39.59 -53.11 21.91
N SER A 157 -40.35 -52.39 21.08
CA SER A 157 -41.70 -52.81 20.69
C SER A 157 -41.69 -54.06 19.82
N ASP A 158 -40.72 -54.20 18.91
CA ASP A 158 -40.59 -55.39 18.06
C ASP A 158 -40.15 -56.63 18.85
N ALA A 159 -39.45 -56.43 19.98
CA ALA A 159 -39.08 -57.49 20.91
C ALA A 159 -40.24 -57.96 21.81
N VAL A 160 -41.35 -57.22 21.85
CA VAL A 160 -42.56 -57.64 22.55
C VAL A 160 -43.39 -58.49 21.59
N ASP A 161 -43.37 -59.80 21.81
CA ASP A 161 -44.19 -60.75 21.04
C ASP A 161 -45.66 -60.62 21.48
N ILE A 162 -46.41 -59.73 20.83
CA ILE A 162 -47.81 -59.42 21.16
C ILE A 162 -48.70 -60.69 21.08
N ASP A 163 -48.33 -61.65 20.22
CA ASP A 163 -49.03 -62.94 20.07
C ASP A 163 -48.89 -63.84 21.31
N ALA A 164 -47.82 -63.67 22.12
CA ALA A 164 -47.65 -64.35 23.39
C ALA A 164 -48.48 -63.71 24.51
N ILE A 165 -48.72 -62.39 24.46
CA ILE A 165 -49.52 -61.66 25.45
C ILE A 165 -51.02 -61.93 25.26
N LEU A 166 -51.49 -62.07 24.02
CA LEU A 166 -52.91 -62.28 23.71
C LEU A 166 -53.38 -63.74 23.83
N ARG A 167 -52.50 -64.70 24.17
CA ARG A 167 -52.86 -66.12 24.36
C ARG A 167 -53.09 -66.53 25.82
N ASP A 168 -52.81 -65.66 26.78
CA ASP A 168 -52.94 -65.94 28.22
C ASP A 168 -54.27 -65.41 28.84
N ASP A 169 -55.21 -64.88 28.05
CA ASP A 169 -56.60 -64.55 28.45
C ASP A 169 -57.61 -65.55 27.83
#